data_AF-A0A7X7LEQ3-F1
#
_entry.id   AF-A0A7X7LEQ3-F1
#
_cell.length_a   1.000
_cell.length_b   1.000
_cell.length_c   1.000
_cell.angle_alpha   90.00
_cell.angle_beta   90.00
_cell.angle_gamma   90.00
#
_symmetry.space_group_name_H-M   'P 1'
#
loop_
_entity.id
_entity.type
_entity.pdbx_description
1 polymer ?
#
loop_
_entity_poly.entity_id
_entity_poly.type
_entity_poly.pdbx_seq_one_letter_code
_entity_poly.pdbx_strand_id
1 'polypeptide(L)'
;NVLKINPNDGQAYILIGDCYMSSAGRCNSDDPKVINGAVYWAAADKYNKAAAVDPSVASVAASRRASLPGVPFEEVFKKGYDKGQTYHVGCWINENTTIR
;
A
#
# COMPACT_ATOMS: atom_id res chain seq x y z
N ASN A 1 19.94 0.16 3.12
CA ASN A 1 18.72 -0.28 2.39
C ASN A 1 18.96 -1.61 1.72
N VAL A 2 18.36 -2.68 2.25
CA VAL A 2 18.42 -4.05 1.69
C VAL A 2 17.94 -4.09 0.24
N LEU A 3 16.93 -3.30 -0.14
CA LEU A 3 16.47 -3.20 -1.53
C LEU A 3 17.50 -2.61 -2.52
N LYS A 4 18.51 -1.87 -2.05
CA LYS A 4 19.62 -1.40 -2.89
C LYS A 4 20.64 -2.52 -3.16
N ILE A 5 20.59 -3.59 -2.37
CA ILE A 5 21.55 -4.71 -2.40
C ILE A 5 20.90 -5.93 -3.08
N ASN A 6 19.62 -6.20 -2.80
CA ASN A 6 18.83 -7.22 -3.49
C ASN A 6 17.42 -6.68 -3.81
N PRO A 7 17.18 -6.22 -5.05
CA PRO A 7 15.86 -5.75 -5.47
C PRO A 7 14.83 -6.88 -5.64
N ASN A 8 15.26 -8.15 -5.54
CA ASN A 8 14.40 -9.34 -5.62
C ASN A 8 14.09 -9.96 -4.25
N ASP A 9 14.42 -9.28 -3.16
CA ASP A 9 14.08 -9.77 -1.82
C ASP A 9 12.59 -9.54 -1.55
N GLY A 10 11.78 -10.58 -1.75
CA GLY A 10 10.34 -10.53 -1.49
C GLY A 10 10.00 -10.27 -0.02
N GLN A 11 10.81 -10.76 0.92
CA GLN A 11 10.61 -10.51 2.34
C GLN A 11 10.78 -9.02 2.67
N ALA A 12 11.75 -8.34 2.05
CA ALA A 12 11.93 -6.91 2.21
C ALA A 12 10.68 -6.12 1.77
N TYR A 13 10.04 -6.49 0.65
CA TYR A 13 8.80 -5.85 0.22
C TYR A 13 7.61 -6.15 1.16
N ILE A 14 7.52 -7.36 1.71
CA ILE A 14 6.51 -7.69 2.73
C ILE A 14 6.70 -6.80 3.96
N LEU A 15 7.94 -6.66 4.43
CA LEU A 15 8.23 -5.82 5.60
C LEU A 15 7.85 -4.36 5.35
N ILE A 16 8.12 -3.82 4.16
CA ILE A 16 7.72 -2.45 3.80
C ILE A 16 6.20 -2.31 3.78
N GLY A 17 5.48 -3.29 3.21
CA GLY A 17 4.02 -3.32 3.25
C GLY A 17 3.48 -3.32 4.68
N ASP A 18 4.09 -4.12 5.57
CA ASP A 18 3.73 -4.17 6.99
C ASP A 18 3.99 -2.82 7.68
N CYS A 19 5.11 -2.16 7.39
CA CYS A 19 5.39 -0.80 7.87
C CYS A 19 4.35 0.23 7.40
N TYR A 20 3.91 0.14 6.14
CA TYR A 20 2.87 1.02 5.58
C TYR A 20 1.52 0.79 6.27
N MET A 21 1.14 -0.48 6.46
CA MET A 21 -0.08 -0.86 7.17
C MET A 21 -0.08 -0.34 8.61
N SER A 22 1.02 -0.53 9.36
CA SER A 22 1.15 -0.01 10.73
C SER A 22 1.17 1.52 10.79
N SER A 23 1.56 2.18 9.70
CA SER A 23 1.57 3.64 9.60
C SER A 23 0.21 4.23 9.25
N ALA A 24 -0.81 3.41 8.96
CA ALA A 24 -2.13 3.91 8.62
C ALA A 24 -2.69 4.85 9.69
N GLY A 25 -2.56 4.50 10.97
CA GLY A 25 -3.00 5.37 12.08
C GLY A 25 -2.25 6.69 12.19
N ARG A 26 -1.03 6.79 11.65
CA ARG A 26 -0.21 8.02 11.66
C ARG A 26 -0.32 8.86 10.40
N CYS A 27 -0.65 8.21 9.29
CA CYS A 27 -0.72 8.82 7.97
C CYS A 27 -2.16 9.13 7.53
N ASN A 28 -3.15 8.62 8.26
CA ASN A 28 -4.52 9.14 8.18
C ASN A 28 -4.55 10.58 8.70
N SER A 29 -5.37 11.41 8.07
CA SER A 29 -5.47 12.83 8.37
C SER A 29 -6.90 13.31 8.17
N ASP A 30 -7.29 14.33 8.92
CA ASP A 30 -8.52 15.10 8.68
C ASP A 30 -8.40 16.01 7.45
N ASP A 31 -7.24 16.07 6.80
CA ASP A 31 -7.08 16.81 5.56
C ASP A 31 -8.06 16.25 4.49
N PRO A 32 -8.95 17.10 3.95
CA PRO A 32 -9.95 16.66 2.96
C PRO A 32 -9.31 16.07 1.70
N LYS A 33 -8.05 16.40 1.40
CA LYS A 33 -7.30 15.86 0.26
C LYS A 33 -6.72 14.47 0.53
N VAL A 34 -6.64 14.04 1.78
CA VAL A 34 -6.12 12.72 2.16
C VAL A 34 -7.25 11.69 2.15
N ILE A 35 -7.08 10.63 1.36
CA ILE A 35 -7.94 9.45 1.44
C ILE A 35 -7.44 8.57 2.60
N ASN A 36 -8.21 8.52 3.68
CA ASN A 36 -7.94 7.62 4.79
C ASN A 36 -8.01 6.17 4.30
N GLY A 37 -6.95 5.40 4.56
CA GLY A 37 -6.79 4.05 4.02
C GLY A 37 -6.06 3.95 2.68
N ALA A 38 -5.69 5.04 2.01
CA ALA A 38 -4.86 4.96 0.79
C ALA A 38 -3.48 4.32 1.03
N VAL A 39 -2.98 4.41 2.26
CA VAL A 39 -1.83 3.65 2.77
C VAL A 39 -1.96 2.14 2.59
N TYR A 40 -3.16 1.58 2.71
CA TYR A 40 -3.42 0.17 2.47
C TYR A 40 -3.27 -0.15 0.98
N TRP A 41 -3.62 0.79 0.10
CA TRP A 41 -3.38 0.56 -1.32
C TRP A 41 -1.87 0.48 -1.62
N ALA A 42 -1.07 1.40 -1.08
CA ALA A 42 0.39 1.36 -1.21
C ALA A 42 0.98 0.07 -0.61
N ALA A 43 0.51 -0.36 0.57
CA ALA A 43 0.92 -1.63 1.18
C ALA A 43 0.63 -2.83 0.27
N ALA A 44 -0.56 -2.85 -0.33
CA ALA A 44 -0.95 -3.88 -1.29
C ALA A 44 -0.10 -3.87 -2.57
N ASP A 45 0.41 -2.73 -3.03
CA ASP A 45 1.35 -2.68 -4.15
C ASP A 45 2.69 -3.32 -3.76
N LYS A 46 3.16 -3.12 -2.53
CA LYS A 46 4.37 -3.77 -2.03
C LYS A 46 4.22 -5.28 -1.90
N TYR A 47 3.09 -5.77 -1.36
CA TYR A 47 2.83 -7.21 -1.32
C TYR A 47 2.73 -7.82 -2.72
N ASN A 48 2.09 -7.13 -3.67
CA ASN A 48 2.08 -7.58 -5.06
C ASN A 48 3.49 -7.65 -5.65
N LYS A 49 4.31 -6.64 -5.37
CA LYS A 49 5.70 -6.62 -5.81
C LYS A 49 6.49 -7.77 -5.20
N ALA A 50 6.30 -8.05 -3.90
CA ALA A 50 6.92 -9.18 -3.22
C ALA A 50 6.64 -10.51 -3.92
N ALA A 51 5.36 -10.79 -4.20
CA ALA A 51 4.95 -12.01 -4.90
C ALA A 51 5.49 -12.08 -6.34
N ALA A 52 5.65 -10.94 -7.00
CA ALA A 52 6.14 -10.86 -8.38
C ALA A 52 7.66 -11.06 -8.50
N VAL A 53 8.43 -10.56 -7.53
CA VAL A 53 9.91 -10.69 -7.53
C VAL A 53 10.39 -11.98 -6.90
N ASP A 54 9.62 -12.52 -5.94
CA ASP A 54 9.94 -13.73 -5.22
C ASP A 54 8.68 -14.59 -5.03
N PRO A 55 8.50 -15.61 -5.92
CA PRO A 55 7.38 -16.53 -5.83
C PRO A 55 7.33 -17.34 -4.53
N SER A 56 8.46 -17.50 -3.82
CA SER A 56 8.51 -18.28 -2.58
C SER A 56 7.72 -17.63 -1.44
N VAL A 57 7.62 -16.29 -1.46
CA VAL A 57 6.83 -15.52 -0.48
C VAL A 57 5.44 -15.15 -0.99
N ALA A 58 5.05 -15.58 -2.19
CA ALA A 58 3.78 -15.19 -2.80
C ALA A 58 2.56 -15.56 -1.94
N SER A 59 2.60 -16.71 -1.26
CA SER A 59 1.54 -17.14 -0.34
C SER A 59 1.41 -16.19 0.87
N VAL A 60 2.54 -15.80 1.46
CA VAL A 60 2.59 -14.87 2.59
C VAL A 60 2.13 -13.48 2.16
N ALA A 61 2.62 -12.99 1.01
CA ALA A 61 2.24 -11.71 0.46
C ALA A 61 0.74 -11.64 0.11
N ALA A 62 0.18 -12.71 -0.46
CA ALA A 62 -1.26 -12.79 -0.73
C ALA A 62 -2.10 -12.78 0.56
N SER A 63 -1.65 -13.50 1.59
CA SER A 63 -2.31 -13.51 2.90
C SER A 63 -2.27 -12.12 3.57
N ARG A 64 -1.12 -11.44 3.52
CA ARG A 64 -0.97 -10.06 4.02
C ARG A 64 -1.86 -9.08 3.26
N ARG A 65 -1.87 -9.16 1.92
CA ARG A 65 -2.75 -8.35 1.07
C ARG A 65 -4.23 -8.58 1.39
N ALA A 66 -4.66 -9.82 1.61
CA ALA A 66 -6.04 -10.15 1.96
C ALA A 66 -6.42 -9.65 3.38
N SER A 67 -5.44 -9.47 4.26
CA SER A 67 -5.66 -8.94 5.61
C SER A 67 -5.81 -7.41 5.65
N LEU A 68 -5.53 -6.72 4.55
CA LEU A 68 -5.64 -5.27 4.50
C LEU A 68 -7.10 -4.82 4.59
N PRO A 69 -7.41 -3.78 5.38
CA PRO A 69 -8.75 -3.21 5.42
C PRO A 69 -9.16 -2.67 4.05
N GLY A 70 -10.41 -2.92 3.67
CA GLY A 70 -11.01 -2.29 2.51
C GLY A 70 -11.17 -0.78 2.72
N VAL A 71 -10.89 0.00 1.68
CA VAL A 71 -11.16 1.45 1.69
C VAL A 71 -12.56 1.66 1.11
N PRO A 72 -13.47 2.34 1.82
CA PRO A 72 -14.82 2.57 1.32
C PRO A 72 -14.77 3.50 0.09
N PHE A 73 -15.21 2.99 -1.06
CA PHE A 73 -15.15 3.74 -2.32
C PHE A 73 -16.00 5.02 -2.32
N GLU A 74 -17.05 5.07 -1.49
CA GLU A 74 -17.90 6.25 -1.37
C GLU A 74 -17.11 7.49 -0.87
N GLU A 75 -16.20 7.30 0.09
CA GLU A 75 -15.33 8.37 0.60
C GLU A 75 -14.32 8.84 -0.45
N VAL A 76 -13.86 7.92 -1.29
CA VAL A 76 -12.93 8.20 -2.40
C VAL A 76 -13.63 9.04 -3.47
N PHE A 77 -14.85 8.64 -3.85
CA PHE A 77 -15.66 9.36 -4.82
C PHE A 77 -16.08 10.74 -4.32
N LYS A 78 -16.45 10.88 -3.04
CA LYS A 78 -16.72 12.18 -2.39
C LYS A 78 -15.53 13.14 -2.47
N LYS A 79 -14.30 12.60 -2.49
CA LYS A 79 -13.06 13.37 -2.63
C LYS A 79 -12.70 13.67 -4.10
N GLY A 80 -13.53 13.25 -5.06
CA GLY A 80 -13.36 13.51 -6.49
C GLY A 80 -12.39 12.56 -7.19
N TYR A 81 -12.14 11.40 -6.60
CA TYR A 81 -11.29 10.37 -7.19
C TYR A 81 -12.10 9.17 -7.68
N ASP A 82 -11.62 8.57 -8.78
CA ASP A 82 -12.20 7.38 -9.39
C ASP A 82 -11.29 6.16 -9.24
N LYS A 83 -11.92 4.98 -9.33
CA LYS A 83 -11.19 3.71 -9.33
C LYS A 83 -10.24 3.64 -10.52
N GLY A 84 -9.03 3.15 -10.28
CA GLY A 84 -7.99 3.06 -11.30
C GLY A 84 -7.16 4.33 -11.49
N GLN A 85 -7.51 5.45 -10.86
CA GLN A 85 -6.66 6.64 -10.86
C GLN A 85 -5.41 6.42 -10.01
N THR A 86 -4.33 7.12 -10.39
CA THR A 86 -3.12 7.21 -9.58
C THR A 86 -3.36 8.22 -8.46
N TYR A 87 -3.14 7.77 -7.23
CA TYR A 87 -3.22 8.57 -6.03
C TYR A 87 -1.84 8.65 -5.37
N HIS A 88 -1.44 9.85 -4.96
CA HIS A 88 -0.19 10.04 -4.24
C HIS A 88 -0.42 9.89 -2.73
N VAL A 89 0.09 8.80 -2.16
CA VAL A 89 0.11 8.58 -0.72
C VAL A 89 1.21 9.44 -0.13
N GLY A 90 0.81 10.53 0.54
CA GLY A 90 1.71 11.40 1.27
C GLY A 90 2.28 10.73 2.53
N CYS A 91 2.51 11.52 3.58
CA CYS A 91 3.20 11.06 4.81
C CYS A 91 4.67 10.68 4.51
N TRP A 92 5.30 9.93 5.41
CA TRP A 92 6.66 9.42 5.20
C TRP A 92 6.74 8.35 4.10
N ILE A 93 5.58 7.83 3.66
CA ILE A 93 5.46 6.83 2.58
C ILE A 93 5.85 7.49 1.25
N ASN A 94 5.25 8.65 0.93
CA ASN A 94 5.59 9.48 -0.24
C ASN A 94 5.65 8.68 -1.56
N GLU A 95 4.66 7.82 -1.80
CA GLU A 95 4.60 6.93 -2.96
C GLU A 95 3.26 7.02 -3.71
N ASN A 96 3.31 6.70 -5.00
CA ASN A 96 2.12 6.62 -5.83
C ASN A 96 1.51 5.22 -5.74
N THR A 97 0.20 5.17 -5.58
CA THR A 97 -0.61 3.95 -5.57
C THR A 97 -1.74 4.07 -6.58
N THR A 98 -2.33 2.95 -6.96
CA THR A 98 -3.57 2.94 -7.74
C THR A 98 -4.77 2.74 -6.82
N ILE A 99 -5.83 3.53 -7.01
CA ILE A 99 -7.11 3.41 -6.30
C ILE A 99 -7.81 2.10 -6.74
N ARG A 100 -8.25 1.29 -5.77
CA ARG A 100 -8.82 -0.06 -6.02
C ARG A 100 -10.16 -0.26 -5.35
#